data_AF-A0A8J4YE87-F1
#
_entry.id   AF-A0A8J4YE87-F1
#
_cell.length_a   1.000
_cell.length_b   1.000
_cell.length_c   1.000
_cell.angle_alpha   90.00
_cell.angle_beta   90.00
_cell.angle_gamma   90.00
#
_symmetry.space_group_name_H-M   'P 1'
#
loop_
_entity.id
_entity.type
_entity.pdbx_description
1 polymer ?
#
loop_
_entity_poly.entity_id
_entity_poly.type
_entity_poly.pdbx_seq_one_letter_code
_entity_poly.pdbx_strand_id
1 'polypeptide(L)'
;MTAQPQHAVKPLTQHTARTTHQLDVTLISAPQTTTALTSPIPMLKLSLITGEAEPLVKPQESSTSQDITSDLLVLGGKVVEAITQLDITRSATLSGLPYWFTIKCGIEEVISGSESEVVLSTYSEDSPCNQSVFMLRQPLEVVEGEEGVVLQVVWRDGVFSATLDRCNDGN
;
A
#
# COMPACT_ATOMS: atom_id res chain seq x y z
N MET A 1 -54.54 3.14 -0.99
CA MET A 1 -53.27 3.63 -0.43
C MET A 1 -52.29 2.46 -0.46
N THR A 2 -51.45 2.41 -1.49
CA THR A 2 -50.45 1.36 -1.71
C THR A 2 -49.14 1.80 -1.10
N ALA A 3 -48.69 1.11 -0.05
CA ALA A 3 -47.37 1.32 0.54
C ALA A 3 -46.31 0.71 -0.39
N GLN A 4 -45.37 1.52 -0.87
CA GLN A 4 -44.16 1.05 -1.53
C GLN A 4 -43.27 0.33 -0.51
N PRO A 5 -42.63 -0.80 -0.87
CA PRO A 5 -41.63 -1.42 -0.02
C PRO A 5 -40.37 -0.54 -0.01
N GLN A 6 -39.97 -0.11 1.19
CA GLN A 6 -38.66 0.49 1.43
C GLN A 6 -37.59 -0.56 1.07
N HIS A 7 -36.80 -0.29 0.03
CA HIS A 7 -35.57 -1.04 -0.22
C HIS A 7 -34.65 -0.83 0.99
N ALA A 8 -34.50 -1.88 1.81
CA ALA A 8 -33.48 -1.92 2.83
C ALA A 8 -32.12 -1.95 2.13
N VAL A 9 -31.44 -0.80 2.12
CA VAL A 9 -30.01 -0.73 1.78
C VAL A 9 -29.29 -1.55 2.85
N LYS A 10 -28.81 -2.74 2.49
CA LYS A 10 -27.95 -3.53 3.39
C LYS A 10 -26.71 -2.67 3.71
N PRO A 11 -26.29 -2.57 4.98
CA PRO A 11 -25.06 -1.87 5.31
C PRO A 11 -23.88 -2.56 4.62
N LEU A 12 -23.04 -1.77 3.94
CA LEU A 12 -21.77 -2.23 3.40
C LEU A 12 -20.94 -2.79 4.55
N THR A 13 -20.70 -4.10 4.58
CA THR A 13 -19.76 -4.70 5.54
C THR A 13 -18.35 -4.42 5.05
N GLN A 14 -17.72 -3.38 5.60
CA GLN A 14 -16.30 -3.09 5.42
C GLN A 14 -15.50 -4.02 6.33
N HIS A 15 -14.62 -4.84 5.75
CA HIS A 15 -13.74 -5.70 6.51
C HIS A 15 -12.31 -5.14 6.47
N THR A 16 -11.88 -4.50 7.56
CA THR A 16 -10.54 -3.94 7.70
C THR A 16 -9.58 -4.96 8.29
N ALA A 17 -8.57 -5.37 7.53
CA ALA A 17 -7.52 -6.26 7.99
C ALA A 17 -6.37 -5.46 8.63
N ARG A 18 -6.09 -5.77 9.90
CA ARG A 18 -4.95 -5.19 10.63
C ARG A 18 -3.65 -5.89 10.24
N THR A 19 -2.57 -5.11 10.18
CA THR A 19 -1.22 -5.61 9.87
C THR A 19 -0.32 -5.67 11.11
N THR A 20 0.79 -6.38 10.97
CA THR A 20 1.96 -6.36 11.85
C THR A 20 3.20 -6.18 11.00
N HIS A 21 4.16 -5.39 11.47
CA HIS A 21 5.31 -5.01 10.67
C HIS A 21 6.49 -5.94 10.94
N GLN A 22 6.91 -6.68 9.93
CA GLN A 22 8.12 -7.50 9.97
C GLN A 22 9.23 -6.80 9.19
N LEU A 23 10.35 -6.55 9.88
CA LEU A 23 11.54 -5.93 9.33
C LEU A 23 12.58 -6.99 8.96
N ASP A 24 13.59 -6.58 8.18
CA ASP A 24 14.78 -7.38 7.88
C ASP A 24 14.48 -8.71 7.17
N VAL A 25 13.61 -8.68 6.16
CA VAL A 25 13.20 -9.85 5.38
C VAL A 25 13.92 -9.88 4.03
N THR A 26 14.57 -11.00 3.72
CA THR A 26 15.15 -11.26 2.40
C THR A 26 14.08 -11.87 1.48
N LEU A 27 13.35 -11.04 0.72
CA LEU A 27 12.23 -11.49 -0.12
C LEU A 27 12.68 -12.41 -1.26
N ILE A 28 13.88 -12.21 -1.79
CA ILE A 28 14.43 -13.02 -2.90
C ILE A 28 14.68 -14.47 -2.46
N SER A 29 15.00 -14.66 -1.18
CA SER A 29 15.18 -15.99 -0.57
C SER A 29 13.89 -16.57 0.01
N ALA A 30 12.75 -15.88 -0.15
CA ALA A 30 11.47 -16.39 0.32
C ALA A 30 11.12 -17.71 -0.42
N PRO A 31 10.39 -18.63 0.23
CA PRO A 31 10.02 -19.90 -0.37
C PRO A 31 9.37 -19.68 -1.75
N GLN A 32 9.71 -20.49 -2.75
CA GLN A 32 9.13 -20.37 -4.10
C GLN A 32 7.60 -20.53 -4.15
N THR A 33 6.97 -20.92 -3.04
CA THR A 33 5.52 -20.99 -2.85
C THR A 33 4.88 -19.62 -2.65
N THR A 34 5.62 -18.58 -2.25
CA THR A 34 5.11 -17.21 -2.20
C THR A 34 5.03 -16.65 -3.61
N THR A 35 3.83 -16.65 -4.19
CA THR A 35 3.60 -16.08 -5.53
C THR A 35 2.88 -14.74 -5.44
N ALA A 36 3.37 -13.74 -6.18
CA ALA A 36 2.82 -12.40 -6.15
C ALA A 36 1.38 -12.36 -6.67
N LEU A 37 0.45 -11.80 -5.90
CA LEU A 37 -0.96 -11.68 -6.30
C LEU A 37 -1.23 -10.45 -7.16
N THR A 38 -0.34 -9.45 -7.10
CA THR A 38 -0.42 -8.19 -7.82
C THR A 38 0.95 -7.83 -8.41
N SER A 39 0.96 -6.94 -9.40
CA SER A 39 2.20 -6.23 -9.78
C SER A 39 2.63 -5.27 -8.65
N PRO A 40 3.93 -4.92 -8.55
CA PRO A 40 4.38 -3.88 -7.62
C PRO A 40 3.72 -2.54 -7.92
N ILE A 41 3.27 -1.84 -6.88
CA ILE A 41 2.59 -0.54 -6.99
C ILE A 41 3.45 0.53 -6.30
N PRO A 42 3.91 1.58 -7.02
CA PRO A 42 4.57 2.73 -6.38
C PRO A 42 3.57 3.49 -5.50
N MET A 43 3.73 3.45 -4.19
CA MET A 43 2.77 4.06 -3.25
C MET A 43 3.13 5.51 -2.90
N LEU A 44 4.39 5.75 -2.52
CA LEU A 44 4.84 7.02 -1.96
C LEU A 44 6.18 7.42 -2.59
N LYS A 45 6.40 8.73 -2.73
CA LYS A 45 7.70 9.31 -3.06
C LYS A 45 8.15 10.21 -1.91
N LEU A 46 9.38 9.98 -1.48
CA LEU A 46 10.05 10.73 -0.42
C LEU A 46 11.24 11.48 -1.03
N SER A 47 11.25 12.79 -0.85
CA SER A 47 12.37 13.64 -1.21
C SER A 47 13.33 13.73 -0.03
N LEU A 48 14.52 13.14 -0.17
CA LEU A 48 15.57 13.26 0.85
C LEU A 48 16.21 14.66 0.87
N ILE A 49 16.02 15.46 -0.18
CA ILE A 49 16.56 16.81 -0.30
C ILE A 49 15.63 17.82 0.39
N THR A 50 14.33 17.72 0.14
CA THR A 50 13.33 18.66 0.69
C THR A 50 12.66 18.14 1.97
N GLY A 51 12.81 16.86 2.29
CA GLY A 51 12.10 16.19 3.38
C GLY A 51 10.61 15.97 3.09
N GLU A 52 10.16 16.28 1.89
CA GLU A 52 8.75 16.17 1.51
C GLU A 52 8.37 14.74 1.13
N ALA A 53 7.11 14.41 1.40
CA ALA A 53 6.48 13.17 1.00
C ALA A 53 5.24 13.47 0.15
N GLU A 54 5.04 12.70 -0.91
CA GLU A 54 3.89 12.79 -1.81
C GLU A 54 3.36 11.40 -2.18
N PRO A 55 2.03 11.22 -2.32
CA PRO A 55 1.46 9.97 -2.81
C PRO A 55 1.67 9.86 -4.32
N LEU A 56 2.07 8.67 -4.77
CA LEU A 56 2.27 8.35 -6.19
C LEU A 56 1.02 7.75 -6.84
N VAL A 57 0.10 7.21 -6.03
CA VAL A 57 -1.21 6.80 -6.48
C VAL A 57 -2.19 7.94 -6.23
N LYS A 58 -3.01 8.28 -7.24
CA LYS A 58 -4.10 9.23 -7.03
C LYS A 58 -5.06 8.63 -6.00
N PRO A 59 -5.42 9.37 -4.93
CA PRO A 59 -6.51 8.96 -4.07
C PRO A 59 -7.73 8.71 -4.96
N GLN A 60 -8.25 7.49 -4.96
CA GLN A 60 -9.60 7.28 -5.47
C GLN A 60 -10.49 8.17 -4.61
N GLU A 61 -11.29 9.05 -5.22
CA GLU A 61 -12.25 9.90 -4.52
C GLU A 61 -13.30 8.99 -3.85
N SER A 62 -12.94 8.38 -2.73
CA SER A 62 -13.87 7.71 -1.84
C SER A 62 -14.51 8.81 -1.00
N SER A 63 -15.81 8.98 -1.19
CA SER A 63 -16.68 9.92 -0.49
C SER A 63 -16.93 9.54 0.97
N THR A 64 -15.94 8.93 1.61
CA THR A 64 -15.92 8.61 3.03
C THR A 64 -14.63 9.16 3.63
N SER A 65 -14.68 10.45 3.93
CA SER A 65 -13.94 11.03 5.04
C SER A 65 -14.37 10.33 6.33
N GLN A 66 -13.94 9.08 6.52
CA GLN A 66 -13.95 8.46 7.83
C GLN A 66 -12.74 8.97 8.60
N ASP A 67 -13.07 9.60 9.71
CA ASP A 67 -12.17 10.14 10.71
C ASP A 67 -11.35 8.99 11.35
N ILE A 68 -10.29 8.53 10.70
CA ILE A 68 -9.30 7.59 11.29
C ILE A 68 -8.37 8.33 12.29
N THR A 69 -8.83 9.45 12.83
CA THR A 69 -8.18 10.20 13.91
C THR A 69 -8.43 9.57 15.28
N SER A 70 -9.31 8.56 15.38
CA SER A 70 -9.83 8.10 16.67
C SER A 70 -8.84 7.28 17.53
N ASP A 71 -7.73 6.78 16.99
CA ASP A 71 -6.77 5.92 17.74
C ASP A 71 -5.28 6.30 17.58
N LEU A 72 -4.97 7.40 16.90
CA LEU A 72 -3.58 7.86 16.75
C LEU A 72 -3.30 8.99 17.72
N LEU A 73 -2.66 8.66 18.86
CA LEU A 73 -2.11 9.64 19.81
C LEU A 73 -1.31 10.71 19.04
N VAL A 74 -1.84 11.94 19.07
CA VAL A 74 -1.37 13.07 18.27
C VAL A 74 -0.14 13.68 18.92
N LEU A 75 1.03 13.40 18.36
CA LEU A 75 2.20 14.28 18.37
C LEU A 75 2.50 14.59 16.90
N GLY A 76 2.66 15.88 16.58
CA GLY A 76 2.55 16.44 15.22
C GLY A 76 3.42 15.82 14.14
N GLY A 77 3.06 16.09 12.87
CA GLY A 77 3.72 15.58 11.66
C GLY A 77 2.79 15.68 10.45
N LYS A 78 3.31 15.96 9.24
CA LYS A 78 2.48 15.93 8.01
C LYS A 78 2.22 14.48 7.64
N VAL A 79 0.95 14.08 7.66
CA VAL A 79 0.52 12.76 7.21
C VAL A 79 0.43 12.75 5.70
N VAL A 80 0.99 11.71 5.08
CA VAL A 80 0.83 11.43 3.65
C VAL A 80 0.20 10.08 3.48
N GLU A 81 -0.84 10.03 2.66
CA GLU A 81 -1.67 8.86 2.47
C GLU A 81 -1.81 8.53 0.99
N ALA A 82 -1.61 7.26 0.65
CA ALA A 82 -1.82 6.69 -0.67
C ALA A 82 -2.84 5.56 -0.57
N ILE A 83 -3.92 5.66 -1.35
CA ILE A 83 -5.00 4.66 -1.40
C ILE A 83 -5.07 4.11 -2.82
N THR A 84 -5.14 2.79 -2.96
CA THR A 84 -5.22 2.11 -4.26
C THR A 84 -6.05 0.85 -4.19
N GLN A 85 -6.77 0.54 -5.26
CA GLN A 85 -7.41 -0.75 -5.42
C GLN A 85 -6.39 -1.76 -5.98
N LEU A 86 -6.32 -2.94 -5.36
CA LEU A 86 -5.44 -4.02 -5.78
C LEU A 86 -6.08 -4.81 -6.93
N ASP A 87 -5.34 -4.97 -8.01
CA ASP A 87 -5.70 -5.87 -9.11
C ASP A 87 -5.22 -7.29 -8.80
N ILE A 88 -6.14 -8.13 -8.32
CA ILE A 88 -5.83 -9.51 -7.92
C ILE A 88 -5.75 -10.41 -9.15
N THR A 89 -4.53 -10.79 -9.51
CA THR A 89 -4.25 -11.58 -10.73
C THR A 89 -4.50 -13.07 -10.59
N ARG A 90 -4.79 -13.57 -9.38
CA ARG A 90 -5.07 -14.98 -9.10
C ARG A 90 -5.79 -15.18 -7.77
N SER A 91 -6.57 -16.25 -7.65
CA SER A 91 -7.19 -16.65 -6.38
C SER A 91 -6.16 -17.27 -5.43
N ALA A 92 -6.07 -16.76 -4.19
CA ALA A 92 -5.15 -17.26 -3.17
C ALA A 92 -5.46 -16.67 -1.78
N THR A 93 -4.77 -17.16 -0.76
CA THR A 93 -4.71 -16.53 0.55
C THR A 93 -3.65 -15.43 0.59
N LEU A 94 -4.08 -14.16 0.64
CA LEU A 94 -3.21 -13.02 0.90
C LEU A 94 -2.83 -13.00 2.39
N SER A 95 -1.54 -13.06 2.70
CA SER A 95 -1.03 -13.12 4.08
C SER A 95 -0.07 -11.98 4.45
N GLY A 96 0.45 -11.24 3.47
CA GLY A 96 1.35 -10.14 3.72
C GLY A 96 1.52 -9.23 2.52
N LEU A 97 2.01 -8.03 2.81
CA LEU A 97 2.26 -6.95 1.86
C LEU A 97 3.75 -6.60 1.92
N PRO A 98 4.59 -7.22 1.08
CA PRO A 98 6.01 -6.87 1.00
C PRO A 98 6.18 -5.47 0.42
N TYR A 99 7.18 -4.74 0.92
CA TYR A 99 7.56 -3.45 0.36
C TYR A 99 9.08 -3.26 0.40
N TRP A 100 9.57 -2.40 -0.49
CA TRP A 100 10.97 -2.06 -0.68
C TRP A 100 11.09 -0.64 -1.23
N PHE A 101 12.31 -0.14 -1.35
CA PHE A 101 12.59 1.20 -1.83
C PHE A 101 13.34 1.16 -3.16
N THR A 102 12.99 2.12 -4.02
CA THR A 102 13.80 2.50 -5.18
C THR A 102 14.31 3.90 -4.93
N ILE A 103 15.63 4.06 -4.93
CA ILE A 103 16.32 5.33 -4.72
C ILE A 103 16.75 5.86 -6.08
N LYS A 104 16.38 7.11 -6.36
CA LYS A 104 16.71 7.79 -7.61
C LYS A 104 17.64 8.96 -7.30
N CYS A 105 18.80 8.97 -7.93
CA CYS A 105 19.79 10.02 -7.79
C CYS A 105 20.09 10.62 -9.16
N GLY A 106 19.77 11.90 -9.34
CA GLY A 106 20.25 12.67 -10.48
C GLY A 106 21.72 13.01 -10.26
N ILE A 107 22.57 12.68 -11.23
CA ILE A 107 23.95 13.17 -11.27
C ILE A 107 23.97 14.33 -12.26
N GLU A 108 24.17 15.55 -11.77
CA GLU A 108 24.47 16.69 -12.64
C GLU A 108 25.89 16.51 -13.19
N GLU A 109 26.02 16.02 -14.42
CA GLU A 109 27.31 16.06 -15.12
C GLU A 109 27.61 17.48 -15.58
N VAL A 110 28.55 18.14 -14.89
CA VAL A 110 29.03 19.52 -15.17
C VAL A 110 29.61 19.68 -16.58
N ILE A 111 29.88 18.59 -17.32
CA ILE A 111 30.66 18.61 -18.56
C ILE A 111 29.81 18.35 -19.83
N SER A 112 28.62 17.78 -19.71
CA SER A 112 27.87 17.28 -20.90
C SER A 112 26.44 17.78 -21.04
N GLY A 113 25.86 18.43 -20.01
CA GLY A 113 24.47 18.90 -20.05
C GLY A 113 23.44 17.78 -20.20
N SER A 114 23.83 16.51 -19.97
CA SER A 114 22.95 15.35 -19.95
C SER A 114 22.67 14.93 -18.51
N GLU A 115 21.40 14.95 -18.12
CA GLU A 115 20.97 14.38 -16.84
C GLU A 115 21.10 12.85 -16.92
N SER A 116 22.01 12.28 -16.13
CA SER A 116 22.07 10.83 -15.92
C SER A 116 21.36 10.50 -14.60
N GLU A 117 20.35 9.64 -14.66
CA GLU A 117 19.66 9.13 -13.47
C GLU A 117 20.26 7.79 -13.06
N VAL A 118 20.80 7.72 -11.84
CA VAL A 118 21.18 6.45 -11.21
C VAL A 118 19.99 5.96 -10.38
N VAL A 119 19.57 4.73 -10.65
CA VAL A 119 18.48 4.06 -9.94
C VAL A 119 19.02 2.89 -9.14
N LEU A 120 18.84 2.92 -7.82
CA LEU A 120 19.20 1.83 -6.90
C LEU A 120 17.91 1.19 -6.36
N SER A 121 17.89 -0.14 -6.25
CA SER A 121 16.76 -0.88 -5.69
C SER A 121 17.19 -1.62 -4.43
N THR A 122 16.39 -1.55 -3.36
CA THR A 122 16.57 -2.44 -2.21
C THR A 122 15.98 -3.83 -2.46
N TYR A 123 15.27 -4.05 -3.57
CA TYR A 123 14.84 -5.36 -4.07
C TYR A 123 15.76 -5.77 -5.23
N SER A 124 17.00 -6.12 -4.90
CA SER A 124 18.02 -6.61 -5.83
C SER A 124 18.85 -7.67 -5.13
N GLU A 125 19.32 -8.68 -5.87
CA GLU A 125 20.16 -9.77 -5.34
C GLU A 125 21.46 -9.23 -4.71
N ASP A 126 22.02 -8.18 -5.32
CA ASP A 126 23.24 -7.53 -4.86
C ASP A 126 22.99 -6.42 -3.83
N SER A 127 21.74 -6.21 -3.41
CA SER A 127 21.44 -5.17 -2.42
C SER A 127 21.90 -5.61 -1.03
N PRO A 128 22.67 -4.78 -0.31
CA PRO A 128 22.97 -5.06 1.10
C PRO A 128 21.77 -4.81 2.03
N CYS A 129 20.68 -4.26 1.49
CA CYS A 129 19.49 -3.91 2.26
C CYS A 129 18.44 -5.02 2.16
N ASN A 130 18.00 -5.54 3.30
CA ASN A 130 16.80 -6.37 3.37
C ASN A 130 15.53 -5.52 3.21
N GLN A 131 14.41 -6.20 2.94
CA GLN A 131 13.10 -5.59 2.74
C GLN A 131 12.24 -5.75 3.99
N SER A 132 10.97 -5.37 3.89
CA SER A 132 10.03 -5.45 5.00
C SER A 132 8.66 -5.89 4.50
N VAL A 133 7.87 -6.45 5.41
CA VAL A 133 6.56 -7.02 5.09
C VAL A 133 5.55 -6.57 6.13
N PHE A 134 4.41 -6.07 5.68
CA PHE A 134 3.24 -5.95 6.55
C PHE A 134 2.47 -7.27 6.51
N MET A 135 2.65 -8.09 7.54
CA MET A 135 1.93 -9.35 7.69
C MET A 135 0.49 -9.07 8.14
N LEU A 136 -0.49 -9.63 7.46
CA LEU A 136 -1.89 -9.55 7.88
C LEU A 136 -2.08 -10.40 9.13
N ARG A 137 -2.70 -9.83 10.17
CA ARG A 137 -3.02 -10.58 11.40
C ARG A 137 -3.99 -11.74 11.14
N GLN A 138 -4.85 -11.56 10.15
CA GLN A 138 -5.77 -12.58 9.64
C GLN A 138 -5.57 -12.63 8.12
N PRO A 139 -5.08 -13.74 7.56
CA PRO A 139 -4.97 -13.89 6.13
C PRO A 139 -6.33 -13.72 5.44
N LEU A 140 -6.31 -13.13 4.25
CA LEU A 140 -7.50 -12.80 3.47
C LEU A 140 -7.57 -13.69 2.23
N GLU A 141 -8.62 -14.50 2.11
CA GLU A 141 -8.91 -15.26 0.89
C GLU A 141 -9.36 -14.31 -0.21
N VAL A 142 -8.58 -14.15 -1.27
CA VAL A 142 -8.89 -13.31 -2.44
C VAL A 142 -9.16 -14.15 -3.68
N VAL A 143 -9.95 -13.61 -4.60
CA VAL A 143 -10.31 -14.25 -5.88
C VAL A 143 -9.68 -13.50 -7.05
N GLU A 144 -9.30 -14.21 -8.11
CA GLU A 144 -8.86 -13.59 -9.37
C GLU A 144 -9.92 -12.62 -9.90
N GLY A 145 -9.49 -11.40 -10.24
CA GLY A 145 -10.37 -10.33 -10.70
C GLY A 145 -11.29 -9.75 -9.62
N GLU A 146 -11.04 -10.07 -8.34
CA GLU A 146 -11.83 -9.51 -7.23
C GLU A 146 -11.67 -7.98 -7.18
N GLU A 147 -12.80 -7.29 -7.33
CA GLU A 147 -12.89 -5.85 -7.13
C GLU A 147 -13.16 -5.53 -5.65
N GLY A 148 -12.75 -4.35 -5.19
CA GLY A 148 -13.03 -3.88 -3.82
C GLY A 148 -11.99 -4.26 -2.76
N VAL A 149 -10.86 -4.87 -3.13
CA VAL A 149 -9.68 -4.99 -2.25
C VAL A 149 -8.87 -3.71 -2.32
N VAL A 150 -8.92 -2.89 -1.28
CA VAL A 150 -8.30 -1.55 -1.21
C VAL A 150 -7.12 -1.58 -0.25
N LEU A 151 -5.97 -1.12 -0.72
CA LEU A 151 -4.77 -0.90 0.08
C LEU A 151 -4.62 0.58 0.40
N GLN A 152 -4.53 0.88 1.68
CA GLN A 152 -4.19 2.20 2.22
C GLN A 152 -2.79 2.13 2.83
N VAL A 153 -1.91 3.04 2.43
CA VAL A 153 -0.58 3.22 3.04
C VAL A 153 -0.47 4.64 3.57
N VAL A 154 -0.07 4.74 4.83
CA VAL A 154 0.12 6.01 5.53
C VAL A 154 1.59 6.15 5.92
N TRP A 155 2.14 7.34 5.69
CA TRP A 155 3.45 7.78 6.14
C TRP A 155 3.32 8.95 7.11
N ARG A 156 4.06 8.87 8.22
CA ARG A 156 4.23 9.96 9.18
C ARG A 156 5.62 9.88 9.82
N ASP A 157 6.45 10.90 9.57
CA ASP A 157 7.73 11.13 10.27
C ASP A 157 8.60 9.88 10.49
N GLY A 158 8.82 9.06 9.46
CA GLY A 158 9.65 7.85 9.59
C GLY A 158 8.86 6.55 9.73
N VAL A 159 7.55 6.63 9.99
CA VAL A 159 6.70 5.47 10.28
C VAL A 159 5.75 5.20 9.12
N PHE A 160 5.75 3.95 8.64
CA PHE A 160 4.77 3.42 7.69
C PHE A 160 3.70 2.61 8.41
N SER A 161 2.46 2.71 7.95
CA SER A 161 1.42 1.73 8.23
C SER A 161 0.68 1.37 6.96
N ALA A 162 0.26 0.10 6.85
CA ALA A 162 -0.59 -0.37 5.77
C ALA A 162 -1.88 -0.98 6.33
N THR A 163 -2.99 -0.61 5.74
CA THR A 163 -4.32 -1.16 6.02
C THR A 163 -4.88 -1.74 4.74
N LEU A 164 -5.56 -2.89 4.84
CA LEU A 164 -6.24 -3.51 3.73
C LEU A 164 -7.73 -3.59 4.05
N ASP A 165 -8.54 -2.99 3.20
CA ASP A 165 -9.99 -3.01 3.31
C ASP A 165 -10.59 -3.86 2.19
N ARG A 166 -11.60 -4.64 2.52
CA ARG A 166 -12.48 -5.29 1.55
C ARG A 166 -13.85 -4.62 1.59
N CYS A 167 -14.21 -3.93 0.51
CA CYS A 167 -15.55 -3.42 0.28
C CYS A 167 -16.37 -4.48 -0.46
N ASN A 168 -17.20 -5.24 0.27
CA ASN A 168 -18.19 -6.08 -0.39
C ASN A 168 -19.36 -5.21 -0.84
N ASP A 169 -19.47 -4.96 -2.14
CA ASP A 169 -20.75 -4.62 -2.75
C ASP A 169 -21.63 -5.86 -2.62
N GLY A 170 -22.49 -5.87 -1.61
CA GLY A 170 -23.35 -7.02 -1.32
C GLY A 170 -24.24 -7.34 -2.51
N ASN A 171 -23.90 -8.42 -3.22
CA ASN A 171 -24.78 -9.06 -4.20
C ASN A 171 -25.39 -10.32 -3.57
#